data_AF-A0A2G6C4P4-F1
#
_entry.id   AF-A0A2G6C4P4-F1
#
_cell.length_a   1.000
_cell.length_b   1.000
_cell.length_c   1.000
_cell.angle_alpha   90.00
_cell.angle_beta   90.00
_cell.angle_gamma   90.00
#
_symmetry.space_group_name_H-M   'P 1'
#
loop_
_entity.id
_entity.type
_entity.pdbx_description
1 polymer ?
#
loop_
_entity_poly.entity_id
_entity_poly.type
_entity_poly.pdbx_seq_one_letter_code
_entity_poly.pdbx_strand_id
1 'polypeptide(L)'
;MYNAQHEHDRSQTSTNEYKILPAGVRGVSGRIKAHKIVGLLLLYASGLLFLMSTDPAQLPLVLIVVPFLWLFATLFATLWLVLGLLPAFQPHKRRLITAGSGSALPVLLLVFRSMHQLTIRDILLSVVLIAVAAFYVSRADFIQ
;
A
#
# COMPACT_ATOMS: atom_id res chain seq x y z
N MET A 1 -55.55 49.43 2.46
CA MET A 1 -54.29 49.47 1.68
C MET A 1 -53.12 49.02 2.56
N TYR A 2 -53.03 47.72 2.91
CA TYR A 2 -51.95 47.20 3.77
C TYR A 2 -51.58 45.74 3.46
N ASN A 3 -51.86 45.23 2.25
CA ASN A 3 -51.68 43.81 1.92
C ASN A 3 -50.92 43.55 0.60
N ALA A 4 -50.17 44.52 0.07
CA ALA A 4 -49.47 44.36 -1.22
C ALA A 4 -47.94 44.24 -1.10
N GLN A 5 -47.36 44.30 0.11
CA GLN A 5 -45.90 44.39 0.28
C GLN A 5 -45.22 43.04 0.59
N HIS A 6 -45.97 41.96 0.82
CA HIS A 6 -45.41 40.71 1.38
C HIS A 6 -45.20 39.56 0.38
N GLU A 7 -45.52 39.74 -0.90
CA GLU A 7 -45.36 38.68 -1.92
C GLU A 7 -44.06 38.76 -2.73
N HIS A 8 -43.26 39.81 -2.55
CA HIS A 8 -42.06 39.99 -3.36
C HIS A 8 -40.80 39.26 -2.84
N ASP A 9 -40.93 38.48 -1.77
CA ASP A 9 -39.80 37.86 -1.05
C ASP A 9 -39.72 36.32 -1.20
N ARG A 10 -40.55 35.72 -2.07
CA ARG A 10 -40.59 34.25 -2.28
C ARG A 10 -39.92 33.77 -3.56
N SER A 11 -39.19 34.63 -4.28
CA SER A 11 -38.73 34.32 -5.64
C SER A 11 -37.21 34.34 -5.84
N GLN A 12 -36.38 34.19 -4.80
CA GLN A 12 -34.92 34.32 -4.96
C GLN A 12 -34.01 33.26 -4.31
N THR A 13 -34.51 32.18 -3.72
CA THR A 13 -33.62 31.14 -3.15
C THR A 13 -33.91 29.73 -3.68
N SER A 14 -34.38 29.65 -4.93
CA SER A 14 -34.33 28.43 -5.75
C SER A 14 -33.49 28.69 -6.98
N THR A 15 -32.19 28.88 -6.77
CA THR A 15 -31.21 28.79 -7.86
C THR A 15 -29.88 28.42 -7.25
N ASN A 16 -29.38 27.27 -7.67
CA ASN A 16 -27.96 27.06 -7.83
C ASN A 16 -27.10 26.97 -6.56
N GLU A 17 -27.35 25.96 -5.73
CA GLU A 17 -26.20 25.23 -5.18
C GLU A 17 -25.57 24.44 -6.33
N TYR A 18 -24.81 25.16 -7.14
CA TYR A 18 -23.78 24.59 -7.99
C TYR A 18 -22.94 23.70 -7.09
N LYS A 19 -23.11 22.40 -7.26
CA LYS A 19 -22.19 21.37 -6.85
C LYS A 19 -20.80 21.80 -7.32
N ILE A 20 -20.07 22.48 -6.43
CA ILE A 20 -18.68 22.86 -6.64
C ILE A 20 -17.93 21.54 -6.69
N LEU A 21 -17.88 20.95 -7.89
CA LEU A 21 -16.93 19.91 -8.21
C LEU A 21 -15.56 20.58 -8.03
N PRO A 22 -14.74 20.12 -7.07
CA PRO A 22 -13.46 20.76 -6.81
C PRO A 22 -12.63 20.69 -8.10
N ALA A 23 -12.39 21.87 -8.68
CA ALA A 23 -11.42 22.12 -9.73
C ALA A 23 -10.03 21.81 -9.16
N GLY A 24 -9.69 20.52 -9.13
CA GLY A 24 -8.55 20.04 -8.37
C GLY A 24 -8.15 18.62 -8.73
N VAL A 25 -8.55 18.11 -9.91
CA VAL A 25 -7.88 16.95 -10.52
C VAL A 25 -6.55 17.44 -11.07
N ARG A 26 -5.63 17.83 -10.17
CA ARG A 26 -4.22 18.02 -10.51
C ARG A 26 -3.76 16.67 -11.02
N GLY A 27 -3.48 16.61 -12.32
CA GLY A 27 -2.87 15.47 -12.97
C GLY A 27 -1.70 15.00 -12.12
N VAL A 28 -1.87 13.83 -11.51
CA VAL A 28 -0.83 13.14 -10.76
C VAL A 28 0.18 12.64 -11.80
N SER A 29 0.95 13.57 -12.36
CA SER A 29 2.14 13.24 -13.14
C SER A 29 3.19 12.82 -12.12
N GLY A 30 3.03 11.60 -11.61
CA GLY A 30 4.02 10.92 -10.81
C GLY A 30 5.23 10.65 -11.71
N ARG A 31 6.11 11.65 -11.86
CA ARG A 31 7.41 11.47 -12.50
C ARG A 31 8.21 10.49 -11.64
N ILE A 32 8.05 9.20 -11.92
CA ILE A 32 8.91 8.17 -11.35
C ILE A 32 10.31 8.45 -11.88
N LYS A 33 11.24 8.74 -10.98
CA LYS A 33 12.63 8.98 -11.36
C LYS A 33 13.21 7.67 -11.94
N ALA A 34 13.86 7.74 -13.10
CA ALA A 34 14.39 6.58 -13.82
C ALA A 34 15.27 5.67 -12.95
N HIS A 35 16.08 6.24 -12.05
CA HIS A 35 16.92 5.47 -11.12
C HIS A 35 16.12 4.51 -10.22
N LYS A 36 14.86 4.82 -9.89
CA LYS A 36 14.02 3.93 -9.08
C LYS A 36 13.59 2.71 -9.89
N ILE A 37 13.29 2.90 -11.18
CA ILE A 37 12.92 1.83 -12.09
C ILE A 37 14.14 0.95 -12.36
N VAL A 38 15.30 1.56 -12.62
CA VAL A 38 16.57 0.82 -12.80
C VAL A 38 16.93 0.03 -11.55
N GLY A 39 16.82 0.63 -10.35
CA GLY A 39 17.04 -0.07 -9.09
C GLY A 39 16.08 -1.24 -8.89
N LEU A 40 14.80 -1.09 -9.28
CA LEU A 40 13.83 -2.18 -9.23
C LEU A 40 14.18 -3.31 -10.20
N LEU A 41 14.56 -2.98 -11.44
CA LEU A 41 14.98 -3.98 -12.43
C LEU A 41 16.24 -4.73 -11.99
N LEU A 42 17.22 -4.02 -11.42
CA LEU A 42 18.41 -4.65 -10.83
C LEU A 42 18.05 -5.58 -9.68
N LEU A 43 17.11 -5.19 -8.83
CA LEU A 43 16.64 -6.03 -7.73
C LEU A 43 15.96 -7.30 -8.27
N TYR A 44 15.11 -7.20 -9.28
CA TYR A 44 14.50 -8.36 -9.95
C TYR A 44 15.55 -9.27 -10.60
N ALA A 45 16.51 -8.69 -11.31
CA ALA A 45 17.59 -9.41 -11.97
C ALA A 45 18.48 -10.15 -10.96
N SER A 46 18.83 -9.52 -9.84
CA SER A 46 19.72 -10.11 -8.84
C SER A 46 19.11 -11.34 -8.18
N GLY A 47 17.82 -11.33 -7.86
CA GLY A 47 17.18 -12.51 -7.30
C GLY A 47 16.95 -13.60 -8.33
N LEU A 48 16.58 -13.25 -9.56
CA LEU A 48 16.46 -14.25 -10.63
C LEU A 48 17.80 -14.97 -10.86
N LEU A 49 18.89 -14.21 -10.89
CA LEU A 49 20.25 -14.75 -11.01
C LEU A 49 20.61 -15.64 -9.81
N PHE A 50 20.25 -15.22 -8.60
CA PHE A 50 20.44 -16.01 -7.38
C PHE A 50 19.65 -17.34 -7.45
N LEU A 51 18.37 -17.30 -7.83
CA LEU A 51 17.53 -18.49 -7.98
C LEU A 51 18.05 -19.45 -9.07
N MET A 52 18.59 -18.94 -10.18
CA MET A 52 19.16 -19.76 -11.25
C MET A 52 20.53 -20.35 -10.87
N SER A 53 21.32 -19.64 -10.05
CA SER A 53 22.69 -20.04 -9.70
C SER A 53 22.75 -20.97 -8.48
N THR A 54 21.66 -21.13 -7.74
CA THR A 54 21.67 -21.79 -6.43
C THR A 54 21.06 -23.19 -6.49
N ASP A 55 21.84 -24.21 -6.13
CA ASP A 55 21.36 -25.59 -6.02
C ASP A 55 20.60 -25.80 -4.69
N PRO A 56 19.29 -26.12 -4.72
CA PRO A 56 18.48 -26.33 -3.52
C PRO A 56 18.95 -27.49 -2.63
N ALA A 57 19.70 -28.47 -3.16
CA ALA A 57 20.08 -29.67 -2.42
C ALA A 57 21.22 -29.45 -1.40
N GLN A 58 22.02 -28.40 -1.56
CA GLN A 58 23.21 -28.14 -0.72
C GLN A 58 23.08 -26.89 0.14
N LEU A 59 21.89 -26.31 0.22
CA LEU A 59 21.69 -25.01 0.86
C LEU A 59 21.57 -25.14 2.38
N PRO A 60 22.38 -24.40 3.16
CA PRO A 60 22.15 -24.28 4.59
C PRO A 60 20.83 -23.55 4.85
N LEU A 61 20.16 -23.90 5.96
CA LEU A 61 18.85 -23.37 6.35
C LEU A 61 18.77 -21.83 6.30
N VAL A 62 19.87 -21.13 6.60
CA VAL A 62 19.93 -19.66 6.57
C VAL A 62 19.72 -19.10 5.15
N LEU A 63 20.29 -19.74 4.13
CA LEU A 63 20.10 -19.28 2.75
C LEU A 63 18.67 -19.55 2.23
N ILE A 64 17.91 -20.45 2.86
CA ILE A 64 16.50 -20.65 2.52
C ILE A 64 15.67 -19.40 2.84
N VAL A 65 16.06 -18.60 3.83
CA VAL A 65 15.37 -17.35 4.20
C VAL A 65 15.60 -16.22 3.17
N VAL A 66 16.74 -16.24 2.49
CA VAL A 66 17.15 -15.23 1.51
C VAL A 66 16.12 -15.00 0.39
N PRO A 67 15.60 -16.02 -0.32
CA PRO A 67 14.60 -15.81 -1.37
C PRO A 67 13.31 -15.17 -0.83
N PHE A 68 12.90 -15.45 0.41
CA PHE A 68 11.71 -14.83 1.01
C PHE A 68 11.96 -13.35 1.36
N LEU A 69 13.12 -13.01 1.93
CA LEU A 69 13.48 -11.62 2.20
C LEU A 69 13.61 -10.81 0.91
N TRP A 70 14.19 -11.41 -0.12
CA TRP A 70 14.28 -10.80 -1.43
C TRP A 70 12.89 -10.58 -2.06
N LEU A 71 12.01 -11.58 -1.95
CA LEU A 71 10.63 -11.49 -2.45
C LEU A 71 9.83 -10.42 -1.70
N PHE A 72 10.05 -10.29 -0.39
CA PHE A 72 9.51 -9.18 0.40
C PHE A 72 10.03 -7.83 -0.08
N ALA A 73 11.34 -7.68 -0.28
CA ALA A 73 11.94 -6.42 -0.71
C ALA A 73 11.43 -5.98 -2.10
N THR A 74 11.31 -6.92 -3.05
CA THR A 74 10.78 -6.64 -4.39
C THR A 74 9.31 -6.25 -4.35
N LEU A 75 8.45 -7.02 -3.65
CA LEU A 75 7.04 -6.68 -3.49
C LEU A 75 6.86 -5.34 -2.78
N PHE A 76 7.63 -5.09 -1.71
CA PHE A 76 7.58 -3.83 -0.99
C PHE A 76 7.97 -2.67 -1.89
N ALA A 77 9.09 -2.76 -2.63
CA ALA A 77 9.55 -1.72 -3.53
C ALA A 77 8.54 -1.46 -4.67
N THR A 78 7.96 -2.51 -5.24
CA THR A 78 6.92 -2.43 -6.27
C THR A 78 5.65 -1.77 -5.73
N LEU A 79 5.10 -2.24 -4.61
CA LEU A 79 3.92 -1.67 -3.98
C LEU A 79 4.17 -0.23 -3.54
N TRP A 80 5.34 0.05 -2.96
CA TRP A 80 5.73 1.39 -2.60
C TRP A 80 5.70 2.30 -3.84
N LEU A 81 6.31 1.90 -4.95
CA LEU A 81 6.34 2.69 -6.18
C LEU A 81 4.93 2.89 -6.76
N VAL A 82 4.12 1.83 -6.85
CA VAL A 82 2.74 1.86 -7.36
C VAL A 82 1.84 2.73 -6.49
N LEU A 83 1.88 2.56 -5.16
CA LEU A 83 1.09 3.40 -4.24
C LEU A 83 1.52 4.87 -4.29
N GLY A 84 2.78 5.15 -4.66
CA GLY A 84 3.27 6.51 -4.90
C GLY A 84 2.65 7.19 -6.12
N LEU A 85 2.04 6.43 -7.04
CA LEU A 85 1.28 6.95 -8.18
C LEU A 85 -0.17 7.28 -7.79
N LEU A 86 -0.68 6.73 -6.69
CA LEU A 86 -2.06 6.95 -6.25
C LEU A 86 -2.13 8.16 -5.30
N PRO A 87 -2.96 9.19 -5.59
CA PRO A 87 -3.08 10.37 -4.74
C PRO A 87 -3.60 10.05 -3.34
N ALA A 88 -4.44 9.01 -3.21
CA ALA A 88 -5.00 8.56 -1.92
C ALA A 88 -3.95 8.06 -0.91
N PHE A 89 -2.75 7.71 -1.39
CA PHE A 89 -1.65 7.18 -0.57
C PHE A 89 -0.44 8.11 -0.55
N GLN A 90 -0.62 9.40 -0.87
CA GLN A 90 0.46 10.39 -0.75
C GLN A 90 1.07 10.57 0.65
N PRO A 91 0.35 10.46 1.79
CA PRO A 91 1.03 10.55 3.07
C PRO A 91 2.04 9.40 3.20
N HIS A 92 3.32 9.78 3.34
CA HIS A 92 4.46 8.86 3.37
C HIS A 92 4.24 7.71 4.38
N LYS A 93 3.62 8.01 5.52
CA LYS A 93 3.32 7.05 6.57
C LYS A 93 2.29 6.01 6.15
N ARG A 94 1.15 6.44 5.59
CA ARG A 94 0.09 5.53 5.11
C ARG A 94 0.61 4.63 4.00
N ARG A 95 1.39 5.19 3.07
CA ARG A 95 2.07 4.44 2.01
C ARG A 95 3.00 3.37 2.58
N LEU A 96 3.70 3.66 3.67
CA LEU A 96 4.66 2.75 4.29
C LEU A 96 3.95 1.57 4.94
N ILE A 97 2.90 1.87 5.70
CA ILE A 97 2.07 0.86 6.35
C ILE A 97 1.40 -0.02 5.29
N THR A 98 0.78 0.58 4.27
CA THR A 98 0.09 -0.21 3.22
C THR A 98 1.06 -1.03 2.38
N ALA A 99 2.20 -0.46 1.95
CA ALA A 99 3.20 -1.21 1.20
C ALA A 99 3.81 -2.33 2.05
N GLY A 100 4.17 -2.04 3.31
CA GLY A 100 4.77 -2.99 4.24
C GLY A 100 3.83 -4.14 4.60
N SER A 101 2.60 -3.85 5.02
CA SER A 101 1.62 -4.88 5.34
C SER A 101 1.20 -5.67 4.09
N GLY A 102 1.04 -4.97 2.96
CA GLY A 102 0.65 -5.57 1.68
C GLY A 102 1.71 -6.49 1.09
N SER A 103 3.01 -6.24 1.32
CA SER A 103 4.10 -7.14 0.91
C SER A 103 4.37 -8.23 1.95
N ALA A 104 4.25 -7.92 3.25
CA ALA A 104 4.52 -8.87 4.33
C ALA A 104 3.55 -10.05 4.30
N LEU A 105 2.26 -9.79 4.14
CA LEU A 105 1.21 -10.81 4.20
C LEU A 105 1.41 -11.94 3.17
N PRO A 106 1.56 -11.68 1.86
CA PRO A 106 1.79 -12.76 0.89
C PRO A 106 3.11 -13.50 1.13
N VAL A 107 4.17 -12.81 1.53
CA VAL A 107 5.46 -13.45 1.83
C VAL A 107 5.34 -14.38 3.02
N LEU A 108 4.68 -13.94 4.09
CA LEU A 108 4.52 -14.74 5.30
C LEU A 108 3.68 -16.00 5.03
N LEU A 109 2.61 -15.87 4.24
CA LEU A 109 1.83 -17.02 3.77
C LEU A 109 2.68 -18.00 2.95
N LEU A 110 3.58 -17.49 2.12
CA LEU A 110 4.49 -18.29 1.30
C LEU A 110 5.53 -19.02 2.18
N VAL A 111 6.06 -18.35 3.22
CA VAL A 111 6.97 -18.96 4.20
C VAL A 111 6.29 -20.13 4.93
N PHE A 112 5.08 -19.94 5.46
CA PHE A 112 4.36 -21.04 6.11
C PHE A 112 4.09 -22.19 5.16
N ARG A 113 3.73 -21.87 3.90
CA ARG A 113 3.54 -22.89 2.87
C ARG A 113 4.79 -23.72 2.64
N SER A 114 5.94 -23.05 2.60
CA SER A 114 7.22 -23.71 2.37
C SER A 114 7.58 -24.73 3.46
N MET A 115 7.11 -24.53 4.69
CA MET A 115 7.41 -25.44 5.81
C MET A 115 6.48 -26.66 5.88
N HIS A 116 5.51 -26.79 4.97
CA HIS A 116 4.44 -27.80 5.02
C HIS A 116 3.61 -27.82 6.34
N GLN A 117 3.92 -26.92 7.28
CA GLN A 117 3.24 -26.67 8.54
C GLN A 117 2.22 -25.54 8.38
N LEU A 118 1.51 -25.48 7.26
CA LEU A 118 0.37 -24.58 7.10
C LEU A 118 -0.79 -25.06 7.96
N THR A 119 -0.70 -24.85 9.27
CA THR A 119 -1.87 -24.98 10.12
C THR A 119 -2.69 -23.71 9.94
N ILE A 120 -4.02 -23.84 9.84
CA ILE A 120 -4.95 -22.70 9.76
C ILE A 120 -4.72 -21.71 10.92
N ARG A 121 -4.19 -22.21 12.06
CA ARG A 121 -3.82 -21.42 13.23
C ARG A 121 -2.69 -20.43 12.95
N ASP A 122 -1.65 -20.83 12.21
CA ASP A 122 -0.50 -19.96 11.92
C ASP A 122 -0.88 -18.83 10.96
N ILE A 123 -1.77 -19.13 10.01
CA ILE A 123 -2.36 -18.14 9.10
C ILE A 123 -3.18 -17.12 9.89
N LEU A 124 -4.07 -17.59 10.78
CA LEU A 124 -4.91 -16.73 11.63
C LEU A 124 -4.05 -15.85 12.56
N LEU A 125 -3.08 -16.44 13.26
CA LEU A 125 -2.16 -15.72 14.14
C LEU A 125 -1.43 -14.61 13.37
N SER A 126 -1.01 -14.90 12.15
CA SER A 126 -0.28 -13.95 11.33
C SER A 126 -1.13 -12.81 10.81
N VAL A 127 -2.36 -13.11 10.36
CA VAL A 127 -3.32 -12.06 9.97
C VAL A 127 -3.64 -11.16 11.16
N VAL A 128 -3.88 -11.75 12.34
CA VAL A 128 -4.14 -10.99 13.58
C VAL A 128 -2.92 -10.15 13.95
N LEU A 129 -1.71 -10.71 13.91
CA LEU A 129 -0.48 -9.99 14.24
C LEU A 129 -0.26 -8.80 13.30
N ILE A 130 -0.44 -8.98 12.00
CA ILE A 130 -0.32 -7.91 11.01
C ILE A 130 -1.41 -6.86 11.23
N ALA A 131 -2.65 -7.27 11.51
CA ALA A 131 -3.76 -6.34 11.78
C ALA A 131 -3.51 -5.51 13.04
N VAL A 132 -3.04 -6.13 14.13
CA VAL A 132 -2.70 -5.45 15.38
C VAL A 132 -1.52 -4.51 15.18
N ALA A 133 -0.47 -4.94 14.48
CA ALA A 133 0.69 -4.10 14.18
C ALA A 133 0.30 -2.89 13.32
N ALA A 134 -0.47 -3.10 12.26
CA ALA A 134 -0.96 -2.03 11.40
C ALA A 134 -1.88 -1.05 12.16
N PHE A 135 -2.78 -1.58 12.99
CA PHE A 135 -3.63 -0.78 13.86
C PHE A 135 -2.80 0.04 14.86
N TYR A 136 -1.83 -0.58 15.53
CA TYR A 136 -0.98 0.07 16.52
C TYR A 136 -0.15 1.19 15.90
N VAL A 137 0.51 0.95 14.77
CA VAL A 137 1.28 1.97 14.06
C VAL A 137 0.36 3.11 13.59
N SER A 138 -0.86 2.79 13.12
CA SER A 138 -1.83 3.82 12.76
C SER A 138 -2.33 4.63 13.95
N ARG A 139 -2.36 4.06 15.17
CA ARG A 139 -2.90 4.71 16.37
C ARG A 139 -1.83 5.48 17.16
N ALA A 140 -0.60 4.98 17.22
CA ALA A 140 0.52 5.62 17.92
C ALA A 140 0.82 7.03 17.38
N ASP A 141 0.54 7.24 16.10
CA ASP A 141 0.69 8.54 15.43
C ASP A 141 -0.33 9.61 15.86
N PHE A 142 -1.41 9.25 16.59
CA PHE A 142 -2.39 10.24 17.08
C PHE A 142 -1.95 10.95 18.37
N ILE A 143 -0.81 10.57 18.95
CA ILE A 143 -0.32 11.09 20.23
C ILE A 143 0.81 12.14 20.04
N GLN A 144 1.29 12.34 18.80
CA GLN A 144 2.21 13.42 18.42
C GLN A 144 1.46 14.56 17.71
#